data_AF-A0A955TU08-F1
#
_entry.id   AF-A0A955TU08-F1
#
_cell.length_a   1.000
_cell.length_b   1.000
_cell.length_c   1.000
_cell.angle_alpha   90.00
_cell.angle_beta   90.00
_cell.angle_gamma   90.00
#
_symmetry.space_group_name_H-M   'P 1'
#
loop_
_entity.id
_entity.type
_entity.pdbx_description
1 polymer ?
#
loop_
_entity_poly.entity_id
_entity_poly.type
_entity_poly.pdbx_seq_one_letter_code
_entity_poly.pdbx_strand_id
1 'polypeptide(L)'
;MTKARTAFPHQACVYVQADKHGRPVRVGKASKGLDQRYHGGNGYAMDAAMHESGNLLFIAPVEEALCKAVEDELIWQGRRILTYNNQGKREPPLQRVEIAHSGETPLLSDFDVRV
;
A
#
# COMPACT_ATOMS: atom_id res chain seq x y z
N MET A 1 12.02 2.46 2.47
CA MET A 1 11.64 1.18 1.84
C MET A 1 12.76 0.13 1.88
N THR A 2 14.03 0.52 2.07
CA THR A 2 15.19 -0.39 2.17
C THR A 2 15.08 -1.51 3.23
N LYS A 3 14.66 -1.21 4.48
CA LYS A 3 14.45 -2.26 5.51
C LYS A 3 13.31 -3.22 5.15
N ALA A 4 12.24 -2.66 4.58
CA ALA A 4 11.09 -3.42 4.08
C ALA A 4 11.48 -4.36 2.92
N ARG A 5 12.35 -3.92 2.02
CA ARG A 5 12.90 -4.74 0.93
C ARG A 5 13.59 -5.99 1.47
N THR A 6 14.38 -5.86 2.54
CA THR A 6 15.05 -7.01 3.17
C THR A 6 14.06 -7.99 3.79
N ALA A 7 12.93 -7.52 4.33
CA ALA A 7 11.90 -8.36 4.92
C ALA A 7 10.96 -9.01 3.88
N PHE A 8 10.69 -8.33 2.75
CA PHE A 8 9.78 -8.77 1.70
C PHE A 8 10.42 -8.73 0.29
N PRO A 9 11.59 -9.36 0.07
CA PRO A 9 12.31 -9.25 -1.21
C PRO A 9 11.52 -9.90 -2.35
N HIS A 10 10.99 -11.10 -2.10
CA HIS A 10 10.26 -11.94 -3.08
C HIS A 10 8.84 -12.31 -2.61
N GLN A 11 8.40 -11.77 -1.47
CA GLN A 11 7.09 -12.07 -0.92
C GLN A 11 6.05 -11.09 -1.46
N ALA A 12 4.97 -11.63 -2.03
CA ALA A 12 3.82 -10.84 -2.45
C ALA A 12 3.25 -10.01 -1.30
N CYS A 13 3.05 -8.71 -1.52
CA CYS A 13 2.58 -7.81 -0.48
C CYS A 13 1.80 -6.62 -1.03
N VAL A 14 1.00 -6.02 -0.16
CA VAL A 14 0.41 -4.69 -0.34
C VAL A 14 1.03 -3.76 0.68
N TYR A 15 1.21 -2.51 0.32
CA TYR A 15 1.79 -1.49 1.17
C TYR A 15 1.02 -0.18 1.12
N VAL A 16 1.01 0.51 2.25
CA VAL A 16 0.45 1.85 2.42
C VAL A 16 1.59 2.79 2.76
N GLN A 17 1.82 3.76 1.89
CA GLN A 17 2.65 4.91 2.19
C GLN A 17 1.79 5.93 2.93
N ALA A 18 2.29 6.39 4.07
CA ALA A 18 1.65 7.41 4.89
C ALA A 18 2.60 8.58 5.13
N ASP A 19 2.05 9.74 5.47
CA ASP A 19 2.83 10.88 5.91
C ASP A 19 3.45 10.64 7.30
N LYS A 20 4.24 11.60 7.79
CA LYS A 20 4.83 11.57 9.15
C LYS A 20 3.82 11.52 10.30
N HIS A 21 2.54 11.78 10.03
CA HIS A 21 1.44 11.70 10.98
C HIS A 21 0.65 10.40 10.85
N GLY A 22 1.08 9.46 9.99
CA GLY A 22 0.40 8.20 9.76
C GLY A 22 -0.83 8.29 8.87
N ARG A 23 -1.05 9.41 8.17
CA ARG A 23 -2.17 9.57 7.23
C ARG A 23 -1.84 8.90 5.90
N PRO A 24 -2.68 7.98 5.40
CA PRO A 24 -2.46 7.32 4.11
C PRO A 24 -2.39 8.32 2.95
N VAL A 25 -1.34 8.20 2.14
CA VAL A 25 -1.13 9.05 0.94
C VAL A 25 -1.28 8.23 -0.33
N ARG A 26 -0.81 6.97 -0.30
CA ARG A 26 -0.81 6.05 -1.43
C ARG A 26 -0.89 4.60 -0.95
N VAL A 27 -1.59 3.78 -1.72
CA VAL A 27 -1.55 2.32 -1.64
C VAL A 27 -0.81 1.79 -2.86
N GLY A 28 -0.03 0.74 -2.69
CA GLY A 28 0.64 0.04 -3.78
C GLY A 28 0.72 -1.44 -3.51
N LYS A 29 0.86 -2.24 -4.56
CA LYS A 29 1.20 -3.66 -4.44
C LYS A 29 2.55 -4.01 -5.04
N ALA A 30 3.09 -5.14 -4.58
CA ALA A 30 4.24 -5.81 -5.14
C ALA A 30 3.93 -7.31 -5.23
N SER A 31 3.28 -7.72 -6.32
CA SER A 31 2.80 -9.10 -6.53
C SER A 31 3.92 -10.16 -6.53
N LYS A 32 5.17 -9.77 -6.85
CA LYS A 32 6.34 -10.67 -6.84
C LYS A 32 7.40 -10.26 -5.81
N GLY A 33 7.00 -9.48 -4.80
CA GLY A 33 7.92 -8.90 -3.83
C GLY A 33 8.54 -7.56 -4.25
N LEU A 34 9.15 -6.90 -3.26
CA LEU A 34 9.60 -5.52 -3.40
C LEU A 34 10.82 -5.38 -4.30
N ASP A 35 11.65 -6.40 -4.47
CA ASP A 35 12.83 -6.33 -5.34
C ASP A 35 12.47 -5.99 -6.78
N GLN A 36 11.34 -6.53 -7.27
CA GLN A 36 10.86 -6.23 -8.62
C GLN A 36 10.57 -4.74 -8.82
N ARG A 37 10.18 -4.01 -7.77
CA ARG A 37 9.93 -2.57 -7.85
C ARG A 37 11.23 -1.78 -8.01
N TYR A 38 12.36 -2.29 -7.53
CA TYR A 38 13.68 -1.64 -7.68
C TYR A 38 14.31 -1.89 -9.05
N HIS A 39 14.05 -3.03 -9.69
CA HIS A 39 14.56 -3.30 -11.04
C HIS A 39 14.02 -2.32 -12.10
N GLY A 40 12.81 -1.79 -11.90
CA GLY A 40 12.21 -0.77 -12.77
C GLY A 40 12.44 0.68 -12.32
N GLY A 41 13.30 0.93 -11.32
CA GLY A 41 13.58 2.29 -10.80
C GLY A 41 12.52 2.86 -9.84
N ASN A 42 11.28 2.36 -9.86
CA ASN A 42 10.19 2.85 -9.01
C ASN A 42 10.47 2.70 -7.50
N GLY A 43 11.16 1.64 -7.07
CA GLY A 43 11.57 1.44 -5.69
C GLY A 43 12.61 2.48 -5.23
N TYR A 44 13.55 2.84 -6.10
CA TYR A 44 14.54 3.88 -5.81
C TYR A 44 13.90 5.27 -5.72
N ALA A 45 12.96 5.59 -6.61
CA ALA A 45 12.21 6.84 -6.55
C ALA A 45 11.37 6.95 -5.26
N MET A 46 10.80 5.84 -4.79
CA MET A 46 10.10 5.79 -3.51
C MET A 46 11.04 5.98 -2.33
N ASP A 47 12.20 5.31 -2.30
CA ASP A 47 13.20 5.51 -1.24
C ASP A 47 13.68 6.98 -1.20
N ALA A 48 13.92 7.60 -2.36
CA ALA A 48 14.30 9.01 -2.44
C ALA A 48 13.20 9.94 -1.90
N ALA A 49 11.94 9.72 -2.26
CA ALA A 49 10.81 10.49 -1.74
C ALA A 49 10.56 10.26 -0.23
N MET A 50 11.00 9.12 0.30
CA MET A 50 10.91 8.79 1.73
C MET A 50 12.11 9.25 2.55
N HIS A 51 13.26 9.53 1.93
CA HIS A 51 14.47 9.90 2.63
C HIS A 51 14.28 11.23 3.37
N GLU A 52 14.53 11.23 4.68
CA GLU A 52 14.40 12.40 5.58
C GLU A 52 13.02 13.08 5.65
N SER A 53 11.99 12.56 4.96
CA SER A 53 10.64 13.15 4.98
C SER A 53 9.82 12.78 6.22
N GLY A 54 10.26 11.76 6.98
CA GLY A 54 9.52 11.20 8.11
C GLY A 54 8.30 10.38 7.70
N ASN A 55 8.08 10.18 6.39
CA ASN A 55 6.98 9.39 5.86
C ASN A 55 7.10 7.92 6.27
N LEU A 56 5.95 7.30 6.51
CA LEU A 56 5.84 5.92 7.00
C LEU A 56 5.48 4.97 5.86
N LEU A 57 5.85 3.71 6.01
CA LEU A 57 5.51 2.63 5.08
C LEU A 57 5.05 1.41 5.86
N PHE A 58 3.77 1.08 5.72
CA PHE A 58 3.14 -0.09 6.30
C PHE A 58 3.03 -1.16 5.22
N ILE A 59 3.40 -2.40 5.54
CA ILE A 59 3.42 -3.50 4.57
C ILE A 59 2.74 -4.71 5.18
N ALA A 60 1.83 -5.31 4.42
CA ALA A 60 1.16 -6.54 4.77
C ALA A 60 1.44 -7.61 3.69
N PRO A 61 1.86 -8.82 4.08
CA PRO A 61 1.93 -9.93 3.13
C PRO A 61 0.52 -10.30 2.66
N VAL A 62 0.38 -10.57 1.37
CA VAL A 62 -0.88 -10.94 0.73
C VAL A 62 -0.57 -11.99 -0.33
N GLU A 63 -1.43 -12.98 -0.51
CA GLU A 63 -1.28 -13.95 -1.62
C GLU A 63 -1.20 -13.23 -2.97
N GLU A 64 -0.32 -13.69 -3.86
CA GLU A 64 -0.04 -13.03 -5.15
C GLU A 64 -1.32 -12.78 -5.97
N ALA A 65 -2.21 -13.78 -6.01
CA ALA A 65 -3.48 -13.72 -6.72
C ALA A 65 -4.44 -12.64 -6.15
N LEU A 66 -4.34 -12.35 -4.85
CA LEU A 66 -5.21 -11.41 -4.15
C LEU A 66 -4.64 -9.99 -4.10
N CYS A 67 -3.34 -9.79 -4.35
CA CYS A 67 -2.70 -8.48 -4.25
C CYS A 67 -3.44 -7.38 -5.04
N LYS A 68 -3.94 -7.69 -6.24
CA LYS A 68 -4.69 -6.71 -7.05
C LYS A 68 -6.05 -6.40 -6.43
N ALA A 69 -6.81 -7.41 -6.02
CA ALA A 69 -8.13 -7.21 -5.41
C ALA A 69 -8.01 -6.42 -4.10
N VAL A 70 -7.03 -6.75 -3.26
CA VAL A 70 -6.75 -6.05 -2.00
C VAL A 70 -6.30 -4.61 -2.26
N GLU A 71 -5.38 -4.36 -3.21
CA GLU A 71 -4.97 -3.00 -3.57
C GLU A 71 -6.16 -2.17 -4.08
N ASP A 72 -6.96 -2.72 -5.00
CA ASP A 72 -8.11 -2.00 -5.56
C ASP A 72 -9.17 -1.69 -4.50
N GLU A 73 -9.45 -2.61 -3.58
CA GLU A 73 -10.39 -2.40 -2.48
C GLU A 73 -9.87 -1.34 -1.50
N LEU A 74 -8.60 -1.41 -1.07
CA LEU A 74 -8.01 -0.39 -0.19
C LEU A 74 -8.01 0.99 -0.84
N ILE A 75 -7.69 1.07 -2.13
CA ILE A 75 -7.74 2.35 -2.86
C ILE A 75 -9.17 2.87 -2.90
N TRP A 76 -10.14 2.00 -3.19
CA TRP A 76 -11.55 2.38 -3.21
C TRP A 76 -12.00 2.88 -1.83
N GLN A 77 -11.74 2.15 -0.76
CA GLN A 77 -12.10 2.56 0.59
C GLN A 77 -11.44 3.89 0.96
N GLY A 78 -10.13 4.03 0.74
CA GLY A 78 -9.35 5.23 1.04
C GLY A 78 -9.48 6.38 0.04
N ARG A 79 -10.28 6.26 -1.03
CA ARG A 79 -10.31 7.21 -2.17
C ARG A 79 -10.52 8.68 -1.78
N ARG A 80 -11.19 8.92 -0.65
CA ARG A 80 -11.48 10.27 -0.14
C ARG A 80 -10.28 10.94 0.51
N ILE A 81 -9.31 10.17 0.99
CA ILE A 81 -8.16 10.66 1.75
C ILE A 81 -6.83 10.42 1.05
N LEU A 82 -6.73 9.40 0.19
CA LEU A 82 -5.54 9.12 -0.61
C LEU A 82 -5.30 10.26 -1.60
N THR A 83 -4.06 10.73 -1.69
CA THR A 83 -3.70 11.88 -2.53
C THR A 83 -3.31 11.47 -3.95
N TYR A 84 -2.67 10.30 -4.13
CA TYR A 84 -2.02 9.98 -5.41
C TYR A 84 -2.73 8.96 -6.29
N ASN A 85 -3.43 7.98 -5.73
CA ASN A 85 -3.98 6.85 -6.48
C ASN A 85 -5.52 6.76 -6.42
N ASN A 86 -6.18 7.85 -6.00
CA ASN A 86 -7.63 7.97 -6.01
C ASN A 86 -8.20 8.49 -7.35
N GLN A 87 -7.35 9.02 -8.24
CA GLN A 87 -7.80 9.59 -9.51
C GLN A 87 -8.46 8.52 -10.39
N GLY A 88 -9.67 8.83 -10.87
CA GLY A 88 -10.46 7.91 -11.72
C GLY A 88 -11.22 6.81 -10.98
N LYS A 89 -11.11 6.71 -9.64
CA LYS A 89 -11.84 5.71 -8.83
C LYS A 89 -13.26 6.18 -8.52
N ARG A 90 -14.06 6.34 -9.57
CA ARG A 90 -15.48 6.76 -9.51
C ARG A 90 -16.43 5.60 -9.26
N GLU A 91 -16.02 4.40 -9.65
CA GLU A 91 -16.77 3.16 -9.52
C GLU A 91 -16.04 2.19 -8.59
N PRO A 92 -16.77 1.36 -7.83
CA PRO A 92 -16.16 0.33 -7.00
C PRO A 92 -15.44 -0.72 -7.86
N PRO A 93 -14.43 -1.43 -7.31
CA PRO A 93 -13.82 -2.56 -7.98
C PRO A 93 -14.85 -3.63 -8.34
N LEU A 94 -14.66 -4.30 -9.48
CA LEU A 94 -15.54 -5.38 -9.96
C LEU A 94 -15.67 -6.53 -8.95
N GLN A 95 -14.59 -6.79 -8.21
CA GLN A 95 -14.55 -7.76 -7.14
C GLN A 95 -14.34 -7.03 -5.81
N ARG A 96 -15.35 -7.09 -4.94
CA ARG A 96 -15.24 -6.62 -3.56
C ARG A 96 -14.64 -7.74 -2.71
N VAL A 97 -13.69 -7.40 -1.86
CA VAL A 97 -13.10 -8.34 -0.89
C VAL A 97 -13.25 -7.76 0.51
N GLU A 98 -13.58 -8.61 1.47
CA GLU A 98 -13.53 -8.23 2.88
C GLU A 98 -12.07 -8.30 3.33
N ILE A 99 -11.57 -7.20 3.89
CA ILE A 99 -10.19 -7.10 4.37
C ILE A 99 -10.26 -7.05 5.88
N ALA A 100 -9.55 -7.99 6.52
CA ALA A 100 -9.21 -7.93 7.92
C ALA A 100 -7.70 -7.67 8.04
N HIS A 101 -7.31 -6.79 8.95
CA HIS A 101 -5.90 -6.48 9.20
C HIS A 101 -5.54 -6.71 10.67
N SER A 102 -4.28 -7.05 10.93
CA SER A 102 -3.75 -7.18 12.29
C SER A 102 -2.37 -6.52 12.39
N GLY A 103 -1.99 -6.11 13.60
CA GLY A 103 -0.73 -5.43 13.88
C GLY A 103 -0.84 -3.90 13.86
N GLU A 104 0.28 -3.22 13.59
CA GLU A 104 0.32 -1.77 13.47
C GLU A 104 -0.37 -1.33 12.17
N THR A 105 -1.39 -0.50 12.32
CA THR A 105 -2.17 0.05 11.20
C THR A 105 -1.91 1.54 11.07
N PRO A 106 -1.84 2.08 9.84
CA PRO A 106 -1.92 3.52 9.66
C PRO A 106 -3.26 4.05 10.18
N LEU A 107 -3.42 5.38 10.25
CA LEU A 107 -4.72 5.99 10.57
C LEU A 107 -5.68 5.75 9.41
N LEU A 108 -6.32 4.58 9.43
CA LEU A 108 -7.30 4.09 8.48
C LEU A 108 -8.73 4.43 8.93
N SER A 109 -8.91 5.38 9.85
CA SER A 109 -10.22 5.73 10.42
C SER A 109 -11.30 6.10 9.39
N ASP A 110 -10.89 6.37 8.15
CA ASP A 110 -11.77 6.68 7.01
C ASP A 110 -11.85 5.55 5.97
N PHE A 111 -11.27 4.37 6.23
CA PHE A 111 -11.41 3.17 5.41
C PHE A 111 -12.46 2.22 6.02
N ASP A 112 -13.27 1.59 5.17
CA ASP A 112 -14.23 0.53 5.56
C ASP A 112 -13.52 -0.83 5.79
N VAL A 113 -12.48 -0.86 6.65
CA VAL A 113 -11.81 -2.12 7.03
C VAL A 113 -12.38 -2.59 8.36
N ARG A 114 -12.77 -3.87 8.46
CA ARG A 114 -13.21 -4.46 9.73
C ARG A 114 -11.98 -4.95 10.52
N VAL A 115 -11.90 -4.52 11.78
CA VAL A 115 -10.89 -4.94 12.76
C VAL A 115 -11.30 -6.25 13.41
#